data_AF-W1Y5W1-F1
#
_entry.id   AF-W1Y5W1-F1
#
_cell.length_a   1.000
_cell.length_b   1.000
_cell.length_c   1.000
_cell.angle_alpha   90.00
_cell.angle_beta   90.00
_cell.angle_gamma   90.00
#
_symmetry.space_group_name_H-M   'P 1'
#
loop_
_entity.id
_entity.type
_entity.pdbx_description
1 polymer ?
#
loop_
_entity_poly.entity_id
_entity_poly.type
_entity_poly.pdbx_seq_one_letter_code
_entity_poly.pdbx_strand_id
1 'polypeptide(L)' 'MKITDLLKPQSILLNADPVTKADAIYTLGELMDKGGYLTDKAEYLKAVFAREESGSTGLGDGIATPHAKSA' A
#
# COMPACT_ATOMS: atom_id res chain seq x y z
N MET A 1 -0.09 -21.09 0.04
CA MET A 1 0.18 -19.85 -0.70
C MET A 1 1.50 -19.31 -0.20
N LYS A 2 2.47 -19.06 -1.09
CA LYS A 2 3.74 -18.41 -0.73
C LYS A 2 3.61 -16.93 -1.01
N ILE A 3 4.32 -16.09 -0.26
CA ILE A 3 4.30 -14.64 -0.51
C ILE A 3 4.80 -14.28 -1.91
N THR A 4 5.71 -15.08 -2.45
CA THR A 4 6.23 -14.96 -3.83
C THR A 4 5.19 -15.21 -4.91
N ASP A 5 4.07 -15.85 -4.57
CA ASP A 5 2.95 -16.03 -5.49
C ASP A 5 2.11 -14.74 -5.60
N LEU A 6 2.22 -13.85 -4.60
CA LEU A 6 1.45 -12.61 -4.49
C LEU A 6 2.28 -11.36 -4.78
N LEU A 7 3.58 -11.35 -4.43
CA LEU A 7 4.45 -10.19 -4.60
C LEU A 7 5.23 -10.27 -5.91
N LYS A 8 4.82 -9.48 -6.92
CA LYS A 8 5.50 -9.40 -8.21
C LYS A 8 6.57 -8.30 -8.21
N PRO A 9 7.65 -8.44 -9.03
CA PRO A 9 8.70 -7.42 -9.12
C PRO A 9 8.21 -6.01 -9.43
N GLN A 10 7.18 -5.84 -10.27
CA GLN A 10 6.61 -4.54 -10.61
C GLN A 10 5.91 -3.82 -9.43
N SER A 11 5.65 -4.53 -8.33
CA SER A 11 5.07 -3.97 -7.11
C SER A 11 6.12 -3.68 -6.03
N ILE A 12 7.41 -3.78 -6.37
CA ILE A 12 8.53 -3.50 -5.47
C ILE A 12 9.22 -2.23 -5.95
N LEU A 13 9.38 -1.27 -5.04
CA LEU A 13 10.18 -0.08 -5.26
C LEU A 13 11.25 0.00 -4.17
N LEU A 14 12.52 -0.07 -4.59
CA LEU A 14 13.67 0.09 -3.71
C LEU A 14 14.14 1.54 -3.75
N ASN A 15 14.73 2.01 -2.65
CA ASN A 15 15.27 3.37 -2.51
C ASN A 15 14.20 4.45 -2.77
N ALA A 16 12.95 4.18 -2.39
CA ALA A 16 11.91 5.21 -2.37
C ALA A 16 12.21 6.23 -1.26
N ASP A 17 11.86 7.49 -1.50
CA ASP A 17 12.06 8.59 -0.55
C ASP A 17 10.76 9.39 -0.37
N PRO A 18 9.70 8.79 0.22
CA PRO A 18 8.47 9.51 0.50
C PRO A 18 8.68 10.53 1.61
N VAL A 19 8.24 11.77 1.39
CA VAL A 19 8.43 12.87 2.35
C VAL A 19 7.38 12.84 3.46
N THR A 20 6.15 12.44 3.11
CA THR A 20 5.03 12.36 4.05
C THR A 20 4.44 10.95 4.11
N LYS A 21 3.67 10.68 5.18
CA LYS A 21 2.88 9.44 5.30
C LYS A 21 1.93 9.26 4.11
N ALA A 22 1.31 10.34 3.65
CA ALA A 22 0.43 10.31 2.49
C ALA A 22 1.19 9.90 1.22
N ASP A 23 2.39 10.45 0.99
CA ASP A 23 3.23 10.08 -0.15
C ASP A 23 3.58 8.60 -0.15
N ALA A 24 3.89 8.03 1.03
CA ALA A 24 4.16 6.60 1.16
C ALA A 24 2.93 5.74 0.81
N ILE A 25 1.73 6.14 1.28
CA ILE A 25 0.48 5.43 0.97
C ILE A 25 0.13 5.54 -0.51
N TYR A 26 0.27 6.73 -1.11
CA TYR A 26 0.06 6.91 -2.55
C TYR A 26 1.05 6.07 -3.37
N THR A 27 2.33 6.08 -2.99
CA THR A 27 3.37 5.26 -3.64
C THR A 27 3.02 3.77 -3.58
N LEU A 28 2.52 3.28 -2.44
CA LEU A 28 2.05 1.91 -2.30
C LEU A 28 0.86 1.61 -3.22
N GLY A 29 -0.12 2.51 -3.28
CA GLY A 29 -1.27 2.39 -4.19
C GLY A 29 -0.86 2.34 -5.67
N GLU A 30 0.11 3.14 -6.09
CA GLU A 30 0.70 3.08 -7.43
C GLU A 30 1.34 1.70 -7.72
N LEU A 31 2.04 1.11 -6.76
CA LEU A 31 2.67 -0.20 -6.92
C LEU A 31 1.65 -1.35 -6.98
N MET A 32 0.55 -1.23 -6.24
CA MET A 32 -0.56 -2.18 -6.31
C MET A 32 -1.28 -2.11 -7.66
N ASP A 33 -1.51 -0.90 -8.17
CA ASP A 33 -2.10 -0.65 -9.49
C ASP A 33 -1.21 -1.22 -10.61
N LYS A 34 0.09 -0.91 -10.61
CA LYS A 34 1.08 -1.48 -11.55
C LYS A 34 1.17 -3.00 -11.50
N GLY A 35 0.92 -3.59 -10.32
CA GLY A 35 0.89 -5.04 -10.12
C GLY A 35 -0.33 -5.74 -10.73
N GLY A 36 -1.36 -4.96 -11.10
CA GLY A 36 -2.65 -5.44 -11.58
C GLY A 36 -3.54 -5.99 -10.46
N TYR A 37 -3.40 -5.47 -9.23
CA TYR A 37 -4.16 -5.93 -8.06
C TYR A 37 -5.40 -5.10 -7.75
N LEU A 38 -5.54 -3.94 -8.40
CA LEU A 38 -6.63 -3.00 -8.15
C LEU A 38 -7.62 -3.00 -9.32
N THR A 39 -8.91 -3.04 -8.99
CA THR A 39 -10.01 -2.78 -9.91
C THR A 39 -10.33 -1.29 -9.96
N ASP A 40 -10.31 -0.62 -8.80
CA ASP A 40 -10.43 0.83 -8.65
C ASP A 40 -9.39 1.35 -7.65
N LYS A 41 -8.41 2.10 -8.18
CA LYS A 41 -7.32 2.68 -7.39
C LYS A 41 -7.79 3.77 -6.43
N ALA A 42 -8.75 4.59 -6.86
CA ALA A 42 -9.23 5.72 -6.07
C ALA A 42 -10.04 5.22 -4.88
N GLU A 43 -10.89 4.21 -5.09
CA GLU A 43 -11.61 3.56 -4.00
C GLU A 43 -10.65 2.87 -3.03
N TYR A 44 -9.68 2.12 -3.53
CA TYR A 44 -8.67 1.47 -2.70
C TYR A 44 -7.92 2.47 -1.82
N LEU A 45 -7.39 3.55 -2.39
CA LEU A 45 -6.67 4.58 -1.65
C LEU A 45 -7.56 5.22 -0.58
N LYS A 46 -8.81 5.56 -0.91
CA LYS A 46 -9.78 6.08 0.05
C LYS A 46 -9.98 5.13 1.23
N ALA A 47 -10.08 3.83 0.96
CA ALA A 47 -10.23 2.81 2.00
C ALA A 47 -8.96 2.68 2.87
N VAL A 48 -7.76 2.73 2.27
CA VAL A 48 -6.48 2.69 3.00
C VAL A 48 -6.32 3.90 3.92
N PHE A 49 -6.67 5.10 3.45
CA PHE A 49 -6.64 6.29 4.30
C PHE A 49 -7.64 6.19 5.46
N ALA A 50 -8.88 5.74 5.20
CA ALA A 50 -9.86 5.51 6.27
C ALA A 50 -9.37 4.48 7.30
N ARG A 51 -8.66 3.43 6.85
CA ARG A 51 -8.05 2.44 7.75
C ARG A 51 -6.91 3.03 8.57
N GLU A 52 -6.08 3.87 7.98
CA GLU A 52 -4.98 4.53 8.71
C GLU A 52 -5.51 5.55 9.73
N GLU A 53 -6.60 6.25 9.41
CA GLU A 53 -7.29 7.16 10.33
C GLU A 53 -7.92 6.43 11.54
N SER A 54 -8.42 5.21 11.35
CA SER A 54 -8.96 4.40 12.45
C SER A 54 -7.89 3.93 13.44
N GLY A 55 -6.61 4.06 13.09
CA GLY A 55 -5.48 3.66 13.89
C GLY A 55 -4.30 3.27 13.01
N SER A 56 -3.10 3.65 13.42
CA SER A 56 -1.92 3.47 12.56
C SER A 56 -1.70 2.01 12.17
N THR A 57 -1.34 1.81 10.90
CA THR A 57 -0.89 0.52 10.35
C THR A 57 0.64 0.34 10.47
N GLY A 58 1.31 1.24 11.21
CA GLY A 58 2.70 1.04 11.63
C GLY A 58 2.79 -0.09 12.65
N LEU A 59 3.69 -1.04 12.40
CA LEU A 59 3.92 -2.22 13.26
C LEU A 59 5.06 -1.99 14.26
N GLY A 60 5.81 -0.88 14.13
CA GLY A 60 7.03 -0.63 14.88
C GLY A 60 8.28 -0.95 14.06
N ASP A 61 9.46 -0.66 14.60
CA ASP A 61 10.77 -1.00 14.02
C ASP A 61 10.97 -0.55 12.56
N GLY A 62 10.35 0.57 12.18
CA GLY A 62 10.42 1.09 10.81
C GLY A 62 9.57 0.31 9.79
N ILE A 63 8.66 -0.55 10.24
CA ILE A 63 7.80 -1.38 9.39
C ILE A 63 6.34 -0.89 9.48
N ALA A 64 5.66 -0.84 8.34
CA ALA A 64 4.23 -0.56 8.24
C ALA A 64 3.57 -1.45 7.19
N THR A 65 2.28 -1.71 7.35
CA THR A 65 1.47 -2.45 6.37
C THR A 65 0.21 -1.66 6.01
N PRO A 66 0.28 -0.56 5.27
CA PRO A 66 -0.93 0.14 4.83
C PRO A 66 -1.80 -0.80 3.97
N HIS A 67 -3.01 -1.09 4.44
CA HIS A 67 -3.94 -2.03 3.80
C HIS A 67 -5.38 -1.60 4.05
N ALA A 68 -6.30 -2.07 3.23
CA ALA A 68 -7.73 -1.95 3.47
C ALA A 68 -8.51 -3.02 2.72
N LYS A 69 -9.77 -3.21 3.13
CA LYS A 69 -10.77 -3.92 2.35
C LYS A 69 -11.58 -2.88 1.56
N SER A 70 -11.54 -2.95 0.25
CA SER A 70 -12.38 -2.22 -0.70
C SER A 70 -13.38 -3.17 -1.38
N ALA A 71 -14.37 -2.62 -2.09
CA ALA A 71 -15.42 -3.41 -2.76
C ALA A 71 -14.90 -4.32 -3.88
#